data_AF-A0A9N9X1P4-F1
#
_entry.id   AF-A0A9N9X1P4-F1
#
_cell.length_a   1.000
_cell.length_b   1.000
_cell.length_c   1.000
_cell.angle_alpha   90.00
_cell.angle_beta   90.00
_cell.angle_gamma   90.00
#
_symmetry.space_group_name_H-M   'P 1'
#
loop_
_entity.id
_entity.type
_entity.pdbx_description
1 polymer ?
#
loop_
_entity_poly.entity_id
_entity_poly.type
_entity_poly.pdbx_seq_one_letter_code
_entity_poly.pdbx_strand_id
1 'polypeptide(L)'
;MFSKFHIILGHGTDSSTNPPTDYCGMKTINLILQVLLLVYFCNAQSEIFMKNFSKWQRKYNITYSNPATFQKAFTHFRINYKSTLRHQLKYYTYRSDFIMRLNKYAEYNKKTFLNGAKFSDGPATSLFAEFQEPVGISPKAFNLPVYPTPPPSLDYRNLGYVTPVEDQGYTCSSCYAFAAACGIEGQVAKKYGKLNSLSSQNILDCSGRYGNGGCLGGSIGISYKYVLANQGIANQTVYPYAGNVNTCAYNSSILAEKILAYTYVSGDENYLKSVLAAVGPIPVGMKGSLDSFYYYSSGIYDDPNCGGFIDHAVCLVGKL
;
A
#
# COMPACT_ATOMS: atom_id res chain seq x y z
N MET A 1 -8.12 -26.89 55.74
CA MET A 1 -7.95 -25.44 55.97
C MET A 1 -8.93 -24.71 55.07
N PHE A 2 -10.19 -24.62 55.50
CA PHE A 2 -10.83 -23.45 56.11
C PHE A 2 -11.08 -22.33 55.07
N SER A 3 -12.30 -21.91 54.75
CA SER A 3 -13.60 -22.21 55.36
C SER A 3 -14.74 -22.01 54.35
N LYS A 4 -15.66 -22.99 54.30
CA LYS A 4 -16.99 -22.90 53.70
C LYS A 4 -17.89 -22.15 54.67
N PHE A 5 -18.57 -21.09 54.24
CA PHE A 5 -19.66 -20.51 55.03
C PHE A 5 -20.98 -21.19 54.68
N HIS A 6 -21.55 -21.85 55.69
CA HIS A 6 -22.92 -22.31 55.74
C HIS A 6 -23.87 -21.12 55.88
N ILE A 7 -24.96 -21.10 55.13
CA ILE A 7 -26.12 -20.24 55.42
C ILE A 7 -27.20 -21.13 56.02
N ILE A 8 -27.57 -20.78 57.24
CA ILE A 8 -28.60 -21.42 58.06
C ILE A 8 -29.97 -20.97 57.56
N LEU A 9 -30.86 -21.93 57.30
CA LEU A 9 -32.29 -21.68 57.07
C LEU A 9 -32.96 -21.39 58.42
N GLY A 10 -33.29 -20.13 58.66
CA GLY A 10 -34.17 -19.72 59.76
C GLY A 10 -35.60 -19.57 59.25
N HIS A 11 -36.49 -20.45 59.70
CA HIS A 11 -37.94 -20.25 59.63
C HIS A 11 -38.32 -19.14 60.62
N GLY A 12 -38.78 -18.01 60.10
CA GLY A 12 -39.46 -16.97 60.86
C GLY A 12 -40.84 -16.73 60.25
N THR A 13 -41.88 -17.23 60.91
CA THR A 13 -43.26 -16.82 60.69
C THR A 13 -43.43 -15.42 61.27
N ASP A 14 -43.67 -14.43 60.42
CA ASP A 14 -44.32 -13.21 60.89
C ASP A 14 -45.25 -12.64 59.82
N SER A 15 -46.52 -12.60 60.19
CA SER A 15 -47.62 -12.03 59.46
C SER A 15 -47.63 -10.51 59.67
N SER A 16 -47.14 -9.75 58.71
CA SER A 16 -47.48 -8.33 58.60
C SER A 16 -47.55 -7.91 57.14
N THR A 17 -48.75 -7.51 56.72
CA THR A 17 -49.09 -6.92 55.44
C THR A 17 -48.27 -5.65 55.17
N ASN A 18 -47.35 -5.70 54.22
CA ASN A 18 -46.79 -4.52 53.55
C ASN A 18 -46.97 -4.71 52.03
N PRO A 19 -47.30 -3.65 51.27
CA PRO A 19 -47.57 -3.74 49.84
C PRO A 19 -46.31 -4.16 49.07
N PRO A 20 -46.43 -4.74 47.86
CA PRO A 20 -45.28 -5.12 47.07
C PRO A 20 -44.48 -3.87 46.70
N THR A 21 -43.39 -3.61 47.43
CA THR A 21 -42.39 -2.61 47.07
C THR A 21 -41.69 -3.05 45.79
N ASP A 22 -42.23 -2.57 44.67
CA ASP A 22 -41.55 -2.04 43.50
C ASP A 22 -40.20 -2.65 43.05
N TYR A 23 -40.10 -3.98 43.10
CA TYR A 23 -38.98 -4.72 42.50
C TYR A 23 -38.98 -4.62 40.96
N CYS A 24 -40.09 -4.20 40.35
CA CYS A 24 -40.19 -3.89 38.93
C CYS A 24 -39.53 -2.53 38.61
N GLY A 25 -39.78 -1.50 39.43
CA GLY A 25 -39.14 -0.18 39.34
C GLY A 25 -37.61 -0.22 39.49
N MET A 26 -37.05 -0.95 40.46
CA MET A 26 -35.59 -1.01 40.63
C MET A 26 -34.86 -1.76 39.51
N LYS A 27 -35.43 -2.84 38.97
CA LYS A 27 -34.85 -3.55 37.81
C LYS A 27 -34.96 -2.72 36.52
N THR A 28 -36.08 -2.02 36.32
CA THR A 28 -36.27 -1.13 35.16
C THR A 28 -35.44 0.15 35.27
N ILE A 29 -35.28 0.76 36.45
CA ILE A 29 -34.38 1.90 36.69
C ILE A 29 -32.93 1.50 36.45
N ASN A 30 -32.50 0.32 36.92
CA ASN A 30 -31.15 -0.19 36.65
C ASN A 30 -30.93 -0.45 35.15
N LEU A 31 -31.93 -1.01 34.45
CA LEU A 31 -31.89 -1.18 32.99
C LEU A 31 -31.85 0.16 32.25
N ILE A 32 -32.65 1.16 32.66
CA ILE A 32 -32.66 2.50 32.09
C ILE A 32 -31.31 3.19 32.31
N LEU A 33 -30.74 3.12 33.52
CA LEU A 33 -29.42 3.68 33.82
C LEU A 33 -28.33 3.00 32.98
N GLN A 34 -28.37 1.67 32.83
CA GLN A 34 -27.45 0.94 31.96
C GLN A 34 -27.60 1.35 30.49
N VAL A 35 -28.83 1.51 29.99
CA VAL A 35 -29.10 1.99 28.63
C VAL A 35 -28.61 3.42 28.45
N LEU A 36 -28.88 4.33 29.40
CA LEU A 36 -28.41 5.72 29.35
C LEU A 36 -26.88 5.81 29.39
N LEU A 37 -26.22 5.00 30.22
CA LEU A 37 -24.76 4.87 30.25
C LEU A 37 -24.23 4.37 28.90
N LEU A 38 -24.82 3.32 28.34
CA LEU A 38 -24.42 2.80 27.02
C LEU A 38 -24.63 3.83 25.91
N VAL A 39 -25.74 4.57 25.92
CA VAL A 39 -26.02 5.66 24.98
C VAL A 39 -24.99 6.78 25.15
N TYR A 40 -24.68 7.19 26.38
CA TYR A 40 -23.66 8.18 26.67
C TYR A 40 -22.27 7.74 26.17
N PHE A 41 -21.86 6.52 26.48
CA PHE A 41 -20.58 5.96 25.98
C PHE A 41 -20.56 5.85 24.45
N CYS A 42 -21.67 5.44 23.83
CA CYS A 42 -21.80 5.37 22.38
C CYS A 42 -21.66 6.76 21.74
N ASN A 43 -22.33 7.77 22.32
CA ASN A 43 -22.27 9.16 21.87
C ASN A 43 -20.86 9.74 22.03
N ALA A 44 -20.24 9.60 23.20
CA ALA A 44 -18.88 10.06 23.45
C ALA A 44 -17.86 9.39 22.53
N GLN A 45 -17.99 8.08 22.28
CA GLN A 45 -17.15 7.37 21.32
C GLN A 45 -17.36 7.88 19.89
N SER A 46 -18.61 8.14 19.50
CA SER A 46 -18.95 8.71 18.20
C SER A 46 -18.31 10.09 18.00
N GLU A 47 -18.36 10.96 19.01
CA GLU A 47 -17.73 12.29 18.98
C GLU A 47 -16.22 12.22 18.77
N ILE A 48 -15.53 11.30 19.46
CA ILE A 48 -14.07 11.12 19.29
C ILE A 48 -13.75 10.70 17.85
N PHE A 49 -14.49 9.75 17.29
CA PHE A 49 -14.28 9.33 15.90
C PHE A 49 -14.56 10.45 14.92
N MET A 50 -15.65 11.21 15.11
CA MET A 50 -15.99 12.35 14.27
C MET A 50 -14.92 13.44 14.32
N LYS A 51 -14.43 13.78 15.52
CA LYS A 51 -13.34 14.76 15.69
C LYS A 51 -12.07 14.34 14.96
N ASN A 52 -11.68 13.07 15.06
CA ASN A 52 -10.51 12.54 14.36
C ASN A 52 -10.73 12.46 12.85
N PHE A 53 -11.94 12.12 12.40
CA PHE A 53 -12.31 12.11 10.99
C PHE A 53 -12.22 13.51 10.39
N SER A 54 -12.80 14.52 11.04
CA SER A 54 -12.70 15.91 10.56
C SER A 54 -11.26 16.44 10.55
N LYS A 55 -10.41 16.03 11.50
CA LYS A 55 -8.97 16.34 11.46
C LYS A 55 -8.29 15.69 10.26
N TRP A 56 -8.59 14.43 9.99
CA TRP A 56 -8.06 13.69 8.85
C TRP A 56 -8.54 14.29 7.52
N GLN A 57 -9.83 14.64 7.40
CA GLN A 57 -10.40 15.32 6.24
C GLN A 57 -9.67 16.63 5.95
N ARG A 58 -9.46 17.48 6.98
CA ARG A 58 -8.69 18.73 6.82
C ARG A 58 -7.26 18.48 6.40
N LYS A 59 -6.60 17.47 6.97
CA LYS A 59 -5.21 17.13 6.63
C LYS A 59 -5.04 16.76 5.16
N TYR A 60 -5.99 16.03 4.58
CA TYR A 60 -5.92 15.55 3.20
C TYR A 60 -6.86 16.28 2.23
N ASN A 61 -7.46 17.38 2.67
CA ASN A 61 -8.40 18.20 1.89
C ASN A 61 -9.58 17.39 1.29
N ILE A 62 -10.22 16.55 2.10
CA ILE A 62 -11.31 15.66 1.67
C ILE A 62 -12.66 16.18 2.14
N THR A 63 -13.59 16.34 1.21
CA THR A 63 -14.97 16.80 1.46
C THR A 63 -15.99 15.86 0.82
N TYR A 64 -17.17 15.72 1.43
CA TYR A 64 -18.25 14.89 0.90
C TYR A 64 -19.52 15.71 0.77
N SER A 65 -20.01 15.85 -0.46
CA SER A 65 -21.30 16.50 -0.73
C SER A 65 -22.48 15.54 -0.55
N ASN A 66 -22.23 14.24 -0.71
CA ASN A 66 -23.26 13.19 -0.63
C ASN A 66 -23.25 12.49 0.74
N PRO A 67 -24.39 12.43 1.46
CA PRO A 67 -24.48 11.79 2.78
C PRO A 67 -24.13 10.30 2.79
N ALA A 68 -24.49 9.55 1.73
CA ALA A 68 -24.17 8.12 1.64
C ALA A 68 -22.66 7.90 1.44
N THR A 69 -22.01 8.73 0.62
CA THR A 69 -20.54 8.70 0.46
C THR A 69 -19.85 9.04 1.77
N PHE A 70 -20.32 10.07 2.48
CA PHE A 70 -19.83 10.42 3.81
C PHE A 70 -19.93 9.23 4.78
N GLN A 71 -21.10 8.59 4.85
CA GLN A 71 -21.34 7.48 5.78
C GLN A 71 -20.44 6.28 5.47
N LYS A 72 -20.25 5.96 4.18
CA LYS A 72 -19.35 4.88 3.74
C LYS A 72 -17.90 5.18 4.10
N ALA A 73 -17.43 6.40 3.78
CA ALA A 73 -16.07 6.85 4.09
C ALA A 73 -15.80 6.84 5.60
N PHE A 74 -16.73 7.38 6.39
CA PHE A 74 -16.62 7.39 7.86
C PHE A 74 -16.59 5.99 8.45
N THR A 75 -17.37 5.06 7.90
CA THR A 75 -17.39 3.65 8.33
C THR A 75 -16.03 2.99 8.14
N HIS A 76 -15.43 3.13 6.95
CA HIS A 76 -14.12 2.57 6.67
C HIS A 76 -13.01 3.28 7.46
N PHE A 77 -13.08 4.61 7.57
CA PHE A 77 -12.16 5.38 8.42
C PHE A 77 -12.14 4.86 9.85
N ARG A 78 -13.30 4.61 10.48
CA ARG A 78 -13.37 4.08 11.85
C ARG A 78 -12.67 2.72 11.99
N ILE A 79 -12.89 1.82 11.04
CA ILE A 79 -12.26 0.49 11.02
C ILE A 79 -10.74 0.64 10.94
N ASN A 80 -10.27 1.48 10.02
CA ASN A 80 -8.87 1.71 9.73
C ASN A 80 -8.16 2.45 10.88
N TYR A 81 -8.81 3.45 11.47
CA TYR A 81 -8.34 4.17 12.65
C TYR A 81 -8.10 3.21 13.82
N LYS A 82 -9.09 2.35 14.14
CA LYS A 82 -8.95 1.31 15.16
C LYS A 82 -7.78 0.37 14.87
N SER A 83 -7.58 -0.01 13.60
CA SER A 83 -6.47 -0.87 13.16
C SER A 83 -5.11 -0.23 13.47
N THR A 84 -4.90 1.03 13.07
CA THR A 84 -3.64 1.74 13.32
C THR A 84 -3.38 1.97 14.80
N LEU A 85 -4.41 2.29 15.60
CA LEU A 85 -4.26 2.44 17.05
C LEU A 85 -3.84 1.13 17.73
N ARG A 86 -4.44 0.00 17.35
CA ARG A 86 -4.04 -1.31 17.91
C ARG A 86 -2.57 -1.61 17.61
N HIS A 87 -2.09 -1.28 16.42
CA HIS A 87 -0.69 -1.44 16.08
C HIS A 87 0.21 -0.51 16.91
N GLN A 88 -0.17 0.75 17.09
CA GLN A 88 0.59 1.69 17.91
C GLN A 88 0.68 1.23 19.37
N LEU A 89 -0.39 0.66 19.94
CA LEU A 89 -0.33 0.06 21.27
C LEU A 89 0.70 -1.08 21.31
N LYS A 90 0.69 -1.98 20.32
CA LYS A 90 1.70 -3.05 20.21
C LYS A 90 3.11 -2.51 20.06
N TYR A 91 3.31 -1.43 19.30
CA TYR A 91 4.60 -0.77 19.15
C TYR A 91 5.16 -0.33 20.51
N TYR A 92 4.34 0.33 21.34
CA TYR A 92 4.77 0.78 22.66
C TYR A 92 4.91 -0.34 23.69
N THR A 93 4.14 -1.43 23.58
CA THR A 93 4.18 -2.53 24.56
C THR A 93 5.19 -3.63 24.20
N TYR A 94 5.40 -3.90 22.92
CA TYR A 94 6.19 -5.04 22.42
C TYR A 94 7.37 -4.63 21.52
N ARG A 95 7.63 -3.32 21.35
CA ARG A 95 8.72 -2.78 20.52
C ARG A 95 8.72 -3.31 19.07
N SER A 96 7.61 -3.11 18.35
CA SER A 96 7.64 -3.24 16.88
C SER A 96 8.67 -2.27 16.29
N ASP A 97 9.35 -2.62 15.19
CA ASP A 97 10.38 -1.78 14.56
C ASP A 97 9.80 -0.72 13.61
N PHE A 98 8.48 -0.71 13.41
CA PHE A 98 7.79 0.27 12.57
C PHE A 98 6.52 0.82 13.20
N ILE A 99 6.03 1.93 12.66
CA ILE A 99 4.81 2.61 13.13
C ILE A 99 3.80 2.67 11.99
N MET A 100 2.53 2.36 12.30
CA MET A 100 1.40 2.58 11.40
C MET A 100 0.69 3.91 11.70
N ARG A 101 0.32 4.68 10.66
CA ARG A 101 -0.52 5.89 10.75
C ARG A 101 -1.48 5.99 9.56
N LEU A 102 -2.60 6.69 9.76
CA LEU A 102 -3.57 6.90 8.68
C LEU A 102 -3.01 7.83 7.59
N ASN A 103 -3.05 7.34 6.35
CA ASN A 103 -2.75 8.08 5.13
C ASN A 103 -4.04 8.62 4.47
N LYS A 104 -3.92 9.22 3.27
CA LYS A 104 -5.04 9.78 2.51
C LYS A 104 -6.07 8.75 2.03
N TYR A 105 -5.74 7.46 2.10
CA TYR A 105 -6.61 6.37 1.66
C TYR A 105 -7.35 5.69 2.82
N ALA A 106 -7.38 6.31 4.00
CA ALA A 106 -8.02 5.74 5.19
C ALA A 106 -9.54 5.58 5.07
N GLU A 107 -10.20 6.24 4.11
CA GLU A 107 -11.64 6.12 3.83
C GLU A 107 -12.03 4.89 2.99
N TYR A 108 -11.05 4.17 2.44
CA TYR A 108 -11.34 3.08 1.52
C TYR A 108 -11.38 1.71 2.21
N ASN A 109 -12.08 0.78 1.54
CA ASN A 109 -12.09 -0.61 1.93
C ASN A 109 -10.78 -1.29 1.51
N LYS A 110 -9.96 -1.64 2.50
CA LYS A 110 -8.67 -2.30 2.30
C LYS A 110 -8.74 -3.54 1.39
N LYS A 111 -9.74 -4.40 1.54
CA LYS A 111 -9.87 -5.60 0.69
C LYS A 111 -10.07 -5.24 -0.78
N THR A 112 -10.83 -4.19 -1.07
CA THR A 112 -11.05 -3.72 -2.44
C THR A 112 -9.80 -3.06 -3.01
N PHE A 113 -9.04 -2.34 -2.18
CA PHE A 113 -7.77 -1.74 -2.58
C PHE A 113 -6.72 -2.78 -2.94
N LEU A 114 -6.49 -3.71 -2.01
CA LEU A 114 -5.41 -4.69 -2.08
C LEU A 114 -5.70 -5.76 -3.15
N ASN A 115 -6.98 -6.08 -3.40
CA ASN A 115 -7.37 -6.99 -4.49
C ASN A 115 -7.37 -6.33 -5.88
N GLY A 116 -7.28 -5.00 -5.96
CA GLY A 116 -7.15 -4.30 -7.24
C GLY A 116 -5.78 -4.50 -7.88
N ALA A 117 -4.73 -4.68 -7.07
CA ALA A 117 -3.34 -4.80 -7.51
C ALA A 117 -2.99 -6.25 -7.85
N LYS A 118 -3.08 -6.63 -9.13
CA LYS A 118 -2.49 -7.86 -9.64
C LYS A 118 -1.13 -7.56 -10.28
N PHE A 119 -0.07 -7.49 -9.48
CA PHE A 119 1.27 -7.61 -10.05
C PHE A 119 1.57 -9.08 -10.36
N SER A 120 2.24 -9.35 -11.48
CA SER A 120 2.72 -10.69 -11.82
C SER A 120 4.18 -10.59 -12.20
N ASP A 121 5.07 -11.05 -11.30
CA ASP A 121 6.48 -11.23 -11.66
C ASP A 121 6.66 -12.62 -12.27
N GLY A 122 6.96 -12.66 -13.57
CA GLY A 122 7.15 -13.87 -14.35
C GLY A 122 6.91 -13.64 -15.85
N PRO A 123 7.45 -14.49 -16.76
CA PRO A 123 6.97 -14.54 -18.13
C PRO A 123 5.45 -14.77 -18.10
N ALA A 124 4.72 -14.32 -19.12
CA ALA A 124 3.25 -14.16 -19.17
C ALA A 124 2.41 -15.46 -19.03
N THR A 125 2.75 -16.37 -18.12
CA THR A 125 2.13 -17.68 -17.97
C THR A 125 1.03 -17.60 -16.93
N SER A 126 -0.08 -16.98 -17.29
CA SER A 126 -1.46 -17.43 -16.96
C SER A 126 -2.54 -16.36 -17.12
N LEU A 127 -2.20 -15.07 -17.18
CA LEU A 127 -3.22 -14.02 -17.37
C LEU A 127 -3.43 -13.58 -18.82
N PHE A 128 -2.44 -13.79 -19.71
CA PHE A 128 -2.50 -13.31 -21.10
C PHE A 128 -1.74 -14.25 -22.06
N ALA A 129 -2.17 -15.51 -22.14
CA ALA A 129 -1.54 -16.58 -22.93
C ALA A 129 -1.61 -16.39 -24.46
N GLU A 130 -2.08 -15.24 -24.96
CA GLU A 130 -2.42 -15.01 -26.37
C GLU A 130 -1.62 -13.87 -27.03
N PHE A 131 -0.60 -13.33 -26.36
CA PHE A 131 0.31 -12.37 -26.99
C PHE A 131 1.51 -13.08 -27.59
N GLN A 132 1.61 -13.01 -28.93
CA GLN A 132 2.76 -13.52 -29.66
C GLN A 132 3.99 -12.67 -29.32
N GLU A 133 4.99 -13.29 -28.69
CA GLU A 133 6.25 -12.64 -28.33
C GLU A 133 6.90 -12.02 -29.58
N PRO A 134 7.14 -10.70 -29.63
CA PRO A 134 7.86 -10.11 -30.74
C PRO A 134 9.29 -10.68 -30.78
N VAL A 135 9.65 -11.26 -31.94
CA VAL A 135 10.94 -11.93 -32.17
C VAL A 135 12.10 -10.97 -31.86
N GLY A 136 13.01 -11.38 -30.96
CA GLY A 136 14.24 -10.64 -30.64
C GLY A 136 14.17 -9.65 -29.47
N ILE A 137 13.05 -9.59 -28.73
CA ILE A 137 12.83 -8.63 -27.62
C ILE A 137 12.75 -9.36 -26.27
N SER A 138 13.70 -10.27 -26.04
CA SER A 138 13.85 -10.98 -24.77
C SER A 138 14.83 -10.27 -23.82
N PRO A 139 14.76 -10.55 -22.50
CA PRO A 139 15.80 -10.15 -21.58
C PRO A 139 17.15 -10.68 -22.08
N LYS A 140 18.19 -9.85 -22.06
CA LYS A 140 19.54 -10.30 -22.41
C LYS A 140 20.22 -10.84 -21.17
N ALA A 141 20.75 -12.06 -21.25
CA ALA A 141 21.67 -12.55 -20.23
C ALA A 141 23.03 -11.86 -20.41
N PHE A 142 23.42 -11.04 -19.45
CA PHE A 142 24.76 -10.46 -19.39
C PHE A 142 25.21 -10.39 -17.93
N ASN A 143 26.52 -10.44 -17.72
CA ASN A 143 27.10 -10.33 -16.38
C ASN A 143 26.83 -8.91 -15.85
N LEU A 144 26.04 -8.82 -14.79
CA LEU A 144 25.80 -7.56 -14.12
C LEU A 144 27.08 -7.11 -13.40
N PRO A 145 27.42 -5.81 -13.44
CA PRO A 145 28.48 -5.30 -12.60
C PRO A 145 28.06 -5.44 -11.13
N VAL A 146 29.01 -5.80 -10.28
CA VAL A 146 28.83 -5.92 -8.84
C VAL A 146 29.87 -5.10 -8.12
N TYR A 147 29.50 -4.51 -7.00
CA TYR A 147 30.43 -3.94 -6.04
C TYR A 147 30.74 -5.01 -4.98
N PRO A 148 31.94 -5.63 -4.95
CA PRO A 148 32.22 -6.74 -4.03
C PRO A 148 32.08 -6.34 -2.56
N THR A 149 32.42 -5.09 -2.26
CA THR A 149 32.27 -4.47 -0.93
C THR A 149 31.45 -3.19 -1.09
N PRO A 150 30.10 -3.29 -1.16
CA PRO A 150 29.25 -2.13 -1.29
C PRO A 150 29.34 -1.26 -0.02
N PRO A 151 29.18 0.08 -0.12
CA PRO A 151 29.25 0.97 1.04
C PRO A 151 28.21 0.56 2.09
N PRO A 152 28.45 0.77 3.40
CA PRO A 152 27.55 0.33 4.47
C PRO A 152 26.12 0.88 4.27
N SER A 153 26.01 2.17 3.98
CA SER A 153 24.77 2.86 3.60
C SER A 153 24.87 3.44 2.18
N LEU A 154 23.77 3.42 1.44
CA LEU A 154 23.65 4.01 0.11
C LEU A 154 22.24 4.57 -0.09
N ASP A 155 22.13 5.81 -0.56
CA ASP A 155 20.83 6.43 -0.82
C ASP A 155 20.89 7.24 -2.11
N TYR A 156 20.30 6.71 -3.17
CA TYR A 156 20.27 7.34 -4.49
C TYR A 156 19.43 8.63 -4.53
N ARG A 157 18.58 8.88 -3.54
CA ARG A 157 17.86 10.17 -3.41
C ARG A 157 18.85 11.31 -3.19
N ASN A 158 19.86 11.09 -2.37
CA ASN A 158 20.90 12.10 -2.07
C ASN A 158 21.90 12.28 -3.22
N LEU A 159 21.91 11.35 -4.18
CA LEU A 159 22.79 11.37 -5.34
C LEU A 159 22.09 11.90 -6.60
N GLY A 160 20.83 12.34 -6.49
CA GLY A 160 20.06 12.85 -7.63
C GLY A 160 19.74 11.77 -8.66
N TYR A 161 19.49 10.53 -8.23
CA TYR A 161 19.14 9.40 -9.11
C TYR A 161 17.66 9.00 -8.99
N VAL A 162 16.88 9.73 -8.19
CA VAL A 162 15.48 9.43 -7.90
C VAL A 162 14.64 10.69 -8.13
N THR A 163 13.58 10.56 -8.92
CA THR A 163 12.57 11.60 -9.15
C THR A 163 11.68 11.80 -7.90
N PRO A 164 10.89 12.89 -7.82
CA PRO A 164 9.90 13.04 -6.75
C PRO A 164 8.94 11.84 -6.69
N VAL A 165 8.48 11.49 -5.49
CA VAL A 165 7.51 10.39 -5.31
C VAL A 165 6.21 10.72 -6.04
N GLU A 166 5.79 9.82 -6.91
CA GLU A 166 4.52 9.92 -7.64
C GLU A 166 3.41 9.10 -6.96
N ASP A 167 2.17 9.28 -7.43
CA ASP A 167 0.98 8.61 -6.91
C ASP A 167 0.19 7.93 -8.03
N GLN A 168 0.17 6.60 -8.03
CA GLN A 168 -0.64 5.78 -8.96
C GLN A 168 -2.16 5.85 -8.68
N GLY A 169 -2.56 6.44 -7.57
CA GLY A 169 -3.94 6.51 -7.13
C GLY A 169 -4.47 5.21 -6.55
N TYR A 170 -5.74 5.25 -6.17
CA TYR A 170 -6.41 4.12 -5.52
C TYR A 170 -7.00 3.10 -6.52
N THR A 171 -7.38 3.58 -7.71
CA THR A 171 -8.21 2.83 -8.67
C THR A 171 -7.43 2.19 -9.80
N CYS A 172 -6.13 2.48 -9.93
CA CYS A 172 -5.32 2.00 -11.04
C CYS A 172 -4.08 1.24 -10.55
N SER A 173 -4.01 -0.05 -10.87
CA SER A 173 -2.92 -0.94 -10.47
C SER A 173 -1.73 -0.86 -11.41
N SER A 174 -1.15 0.34 -11.48
CA SER A 174 -0.09 0.70 -12.42
C SER A 174 1.30 0.74 -11.79
N CYS A 175 1.47 0.23 -10.55
CA CYS A 175 2.75 0.16 -9.84
C CYS A 175 3.92 -0.32 -10.71
N TYR A 176 3.68 -1.31 -11.58
CA TYR A 176 4.67 -1.87 -12.50
C TYR A 176 5.24 -0.82 -13.47
N ALA A 177 4.42 0.14 -13.91
CA ALA A 177 4.82 1.19 -14.82
C ALA A 177 5.72 2.21 -14.11
N PHE A 178 5.35 2.63 -12.90
CA PHE A 178 6.17 3.52 -12.06
C PHE A 178 7.51 2.87 -11.69
N ALA A 179 7.49 1.61 -11.28
CA ALA A 179 8.70 0.87 -10.95
C ALA A 179 9.63 0.75 -12.17
N ALA A 180 9.08 0.39 -13.35
CA ALA A 180 9.84 0.33 -14.59
C ALA A 180 10.44 1.70 -14.95
N ALA A 181 9.65 2.78 -14.93
CA ALA A 181 10.12 4.14 -15.16
C ALA A 181 11.28 4.49 -14.22
N CYS A 182 11.15 4.27 -12.92
CA CYS A 182 12.20 4.54 -11.93
C CYS A 182 13.54 3.86 -12.26
N GLY A 183 13.53 2.60 -12.69
CA GLY A 183 14.76 1.91 -13.08
C GLY A 183 15.43 2.54 -14.30
N ILE A 184 14.66 3.01 -15.29
CA ILE A 184 15.19 3.72 -16.46
C ILE A 184 15.72 5.10 -16.04
N GLU A 185 14.97 5.84 -15.22
CA GLU A 185 15.38 7.14 -14.67
C GLU A 185 16.71 7.05 -13.93
N GLY A 186 16.92 5.99 -13.13
CA GLY A 186 18.18 5.73 -12.45
C GLY A 186 19.35 5.51 -13.41
N GLN A 187 19.14 4.77 -14.52
CA GLN A 187 20.16 4.59 -15.55
C GLN A 187 20.45 5.89 -16.32
N VAL A 188 19.43 6.71 -16.57
CA VAL A 188 19.54 8.01 -17.23
C VAL A 188 20.35 8.98 -16.36
N ALA A 189 20.05 9.05 -15.06
CA ALA A 189 20.79 9.85 -14.10
C ALA A 189 22.26 9.41 -14.02
N LYS A 190 22.51 8.09 -13.98
CA LYS A 190 23.86 7.54 -14.01
C LYS A 190 24.63 7.87 -15.29
N LYS A 191 23.98 7.78 -16.45
CA LYS A 191 24.61 7.98 -17.75
C LYS A 191 24.91 9.45 -18.06
N TYR A 192 23.97 10.34 -17.75
CA TYR A 192 24.04 11.74 -18.17
C TYR A 192 24.27 12.72 -17.01
N GLY A 193 24.26 12.25 -15.76
CA GLY A 193 24.37 13.11 -14.57
C GLY A 193 23.15 14.00 -14.35
N LYS A 194 22.02 13.74 -15.02
CA LYS A 194 20.77 14.51 -14.89
C LYS A 194 19.56 13.60 -14.81
N LEU A 195 18.62 13.96 -13.92
CA LEU A 195 17.32 13.30 -13.85
C LEU A 195 16.44 13.71 -15.01
N ASN A 196 15.68 12.76 -15.51
CA ASN A 196 14.67 12.95 -16.53
C ASN A 196 13.45 12.14 -16.09
N SER A 197 12.36 12.79 -15.65
CA SER A 197 11.16 12.07 -15.23
C SER A 197 10.43 11.47 -16.43
N LEU A 198 10.20 10.17 -16.38
CA LEU A 198 9.66 9.39 -17.49
C LEU A 198 8.20 9.05 -17.27
N SER A 199 7.46 8.94 -18.37
CA SER A 199 6.01 8.79 -18.32
C SER A 199 5.59 7.37 -17.98
N SER A 200 5.14 7.17 -16.73
CA SER A 200 4.46 5.95 -16.31
C SER A 200 3.15 5.73 -17.10
N GLN A 201 2.48 6.82 -17.51
CA GLN A 201 1.28 6.77 -18.34
C GLN A 201 1.56 6.20 -19.73
N ASN A 202 2.70 6.56 -20.32
CA ASN A 202 3.10 6.03 -21.60
C ASN A 202 3.25 4.50 -21.54
N ILE A 203 3.86 3.97 -20.49
CA ILE A 203 3.89 2.51 -20.27
C ILE A 203 2.46 1.97 -20.07
N LEU A 204 1.64 2.63 -19.24
CA LEU A 204 0.26 2.21 -18.94
C LEU A 204 -0.58 2.04 -20.22
N ASP A 205 -0.55 3.02 -21.12
CA ASP A 205 -1.40 3.06 -22.31
C ASP A 205 -0.86 2.21 -23.48
N CYS A 206 0.46 2.10 -23.61
CA CYS A 206 1.09 1.55 -24.82
C CYS A 206 1.63 0.13 -24.67
N SER A 207 1.78 -0.39 -23.45
CA SER A 207 2.35 -1.72 -23.22
C SER A 207 1.32 -2.86 -23.26
N GLY A 208 0.04 -2.56 -23.50
CA GLY A 208 -1.04 -3.55 -23.53
C GLY A 208 -0.81 -4.70 -24.51
N ARG A 209 -0.36 -4.36 -25.73
CA ARG A 209 -0.02 -5.36 -26.77
C ARG A 209 1.16 -6.28 -26.43
N TYR A 210 1.89 -5.97 -25.35
CA TYR A 210 3.01 -6.78 -24.86
C TYR A 210 2.62 -7.64 -23.66
N GLY A 211 1.38 -7.57 -23.18
CA GLY A 211 0.84 -8.38 -22.08
C GLY A 211 0.62 -7.66 -20.75
N ASN A 212 0.78 -6.33 -20.69
CA ASN A 212 0.36 -5.57 -19.51
C ASN A 212 -1.16 -5.30 -19.55
N GLY A 213 -1.82 -5.37 -18.39
CA GLY A 213 -3.27 -5.21 -18.26
C GLY A 213 -3.74 -3.78 -18.00
N GLY A 214 -2.90 -2.77 -18.23
CA GLY A 214 -3.21 -1.39 -17.90
C GLY A 214 -3.46 -1.22 -16.39
N CYS A 215 -4.60 -0.64 -16.01
CA CYS A 215 -4.99 -0.50 -14.61
C CYS A 215 -5.36 -1.81 -13.90
N LEU A 216 -5.40 -2.94 -14.61
CA LEU A 216 -5.64 -4.27 -14.02
C LEU A 216 -4.35 -4.94 -13.51
N GLY A 217 -3.18 -4.33 -13.74
CA GLY A 217 -1.89 -4.89 -13.36
C GLY A 217 -0.94 -5.10 -14.53
N GLY A 218 0.28 -5.53 -14.24
CA GLY A 218 1.32 -5.72 -15.24
C GLY A 218 2.64 -6.20 -14.65
N SER A 219 3.69 -6.17 -15.46
CA SER A 219 5.04 -6.63 -15.13
C SER A 219 6.09 -5.58 -15.50
N ILE A 220 7.12 -5.45 -14.66
CA ILE A 220 8.29 -4.61 -14.95
C ILE A 220 9.01 -5.12 -16.22
N GLY A 221 9.20 -6.43 -16.34
CA GLY A 221 9.87 -7.04 -17.50
C GLY A 221 9.12 -6.81 -18.81
N ILE A 222 7.79 -6.92 -18.80
CA ILE A 222 6.94 -6.59 -19.97
C ILE A 222 7.04 -5.10 -20.30
N SER A 223 7.13 -4.24 -19.29
CA SER A 223 7.31 -2.80 -19.51
C SER A 223 8.64 -2.48 -20.19
N TYR A 224 9.73 -3.14 -19.79
CA TYR A 224 11.02 -3.01 -20.49
C TYR A 224 10.99 -3.61 -21.89
N LYS A 225 10.33 -4.75 -22.09
CA LYS A 225 10.08 -5.29 -23.43
C LYS A 225 9.38 -4.26 -24.31
N TYR A 226 8.33 -3.61 -23.79
CA TYR A 226 7.64 -2.52 -24.48
C TYR A 226 8.61 -1.39 -24.84
N VAL A 227 9.32 -0.80 -23.87
CA VAL A 227 10.20 0.36 -24.13
C VAL A 227 11.30 0.02 -25.14
N LEU A 228 11.89 -1.19 -25.05
CA LEU A 228 12.88 -1.68 -26.00
C LEU A 228 12.30 -1.80 -27.41
N ALA A 229 11.13 -2.44 -27.55
CA ALA A 229 10.45 -2.64 -28.83
C ALA A 229 9.96 -1.33 -29.47
N ASN A 230 9.44 -0.44 -28.62
CA ASN A 230 8.93 0.87 -29.00
C ASN A 230 10.05 1.86 -29.35
N GLN A 231 11.31 1.46 -29.12
CA GLN A 231 12.49 2.30 -29.26
C GLN A 231 12.38 3.60 -28.46
N GLY A 232 11.78 3.50 -27.26
CA GLY A 232 11.81 4.54 -26.26
C GLY A 232 10.51 4.76 -25.49
N ILE A 233 10.58 5.77 -24.64
CA ILE A 233 9.56 6.19 -23.69
C ILE A 233 9.52 7.72 -23.64
N ALA A 234 8.34 8.30 -23.39
CA ALA A 234 8.14 9.74 -23.27
C ALA A 234 8.50 10.29 -21.88
N ASN A 235 8.64 11.60 -21.78
CA ASN A 235 8.80 12.32 -20.51
C ASN A 235 7.43 12.52 -19.84
N GLN A 236 7.40 12.49 -18.51
CA GLN A 236 6.21 12.71 -17.68
C GLN A 236 5.52 14.07 -17.95
N THR A 237 6.25 15.13 -18.31
CA THR A 237 5.66 16.46 -18.58
C THR A 237 4.89 16.50 -19.90
N VAL A 238 5.31 15.72 -20.90
CA VAL A 238 4.69 15.67 -22.23
C VAL A 238 3.57 14.63 -22.27
N TYR A 239 3.68 13.57 -21.47
CA TYR A 239 2.68 12.51 -21.35
C TYR A 239 2.36 12.28 -19.86
N PRO A 240 1.56 13.16 -19.24
CA PRO A 240 1.30 13.13 -17.80
C PRO A 240 0.44 11.95 -17.37
N TYR A 241 0.62 11.54 -16.11
CA TYR A 241 -0.17 10.49 -15.49
C TYR A 241 -1.63 10.90 -15.24
N ALA A 242 -2.55 10.11 -15.80
CA ALA A 242 -3.99 10.31 -15.72
C ALA A 242 -4.69 9.38 -14.72
N GLY A 243 -4.06 8.25 -14.35
CA GLY A 243 -4.65 7.29 -13.41
C GLY A 243 -5.73 6.39 -14.00
N ASN A 244 -5.80 6.31 -15.33
CA ASN A 244 -6.69 5.41 -16.08
C ASN A 244 -6.03 5.03 -17.42
N VAL A 245 -6.48 3.94 -18.02
CA VAL A 245 -6.02 3.53 -19.36
C VAL A 245 -6.65 4.45 -20.40
N ASN A 246 -5.83 5.00 -21.28
CA ASN A 246 -6.22 5.79 -22.45
C ASN A 246 -5.72 5.14 -23.75
N THR A 247 -6.09 5.71 -24.89
CA THR A 247 -5.47 5.35 -26.16
C THR A 247 -3.99 5.75 -26.15
N CYS A 248 -3.11 4.82 -26.53
CA CYS A 248 -1.68 5.09 -26.65
C CYS A 248 -1.41 6.27 -27.60
N ALA A 249 -0.91 7.38 -27.05
CA ALA A 249 -0.60 8.60 -27.80
C ALA A 249 0.90 8.76 -28.13
N TYR A 250 1.72 7.73 -27.84
CA TYR A 250 3.15 7.79 -28.08
C TYR A 250 3.49 7.82 -29.57
N ASN A 251 4.43 8.69 -29.92
CA ASN A 251 5.11 8.68 -31.20
C ASN A 251 6.55 9.19 -31.03
N SER A 252 7.38 9.06 -32.08
CA SER A 252 8.82 9.40 -31.99
C SER A 252 9.12 10.87 -31.72
N SER A 253 8.18 11.80 -31.94
CA SER A 253 8.40 13.23 -31.65
C SER A 253 8.44 13.55 -30.15
N ILE A 254 7.88 12.68 -29.30
CA ILE A 254 7.86 12.83 -27.84
C ILE A 254 8.82 11.87 -27.12
N LEU A 255 9.74 11.26 -27.87
CA LEU A 255 10.79 10.41 -27.33
C LEU A 255 11.62 11.17 -26.29
N ALA A 256 11.73 10.62 -25.08
CA ALA A 256 12.63 11.11 -24.05
C ALA A 256 13.87 10.22 -23.93
N GLU A 257 13.69 8.91 -23.78
CA GLU A 257 14.80 7.98 -23.54
C GLU A 257 14.59 6.63 -24.21
N LYS A 258 15.69 5.91 -24.44
CA LYS A 258 15.71 4.54 -24.96
C LYS A 258 16.47 3.61 -24.02
N ILE A 259 16.05 2.36 -23.97
CA ILE A 259 16.86 1.28 -23.40
C ILE A 259 17.43 0.40 -24.52
N LEU A 260 18.63 -0.16 -24.30
CA LEU A 260 19.31 -1.03 -25.26
C LEU A 260 19.18 -2.52 -24.90
N ALA A 261 18.94 -2.79 -23.63
CA ALA A 261 18.77 -4.12 -23.05
C ALA A 261 18.14 -3.98 -21.66
N TYR A 262 17.58 -5.08 -21.17
CA TYR A 262 17.23 -5.27 -19.78
C TYR A 262 17.57 -6.70 -19.39
N THR A 263 17.76 -6.95 -18.10
CA THR A 263 18.03 -8.27 -17.54
C THR A 263 17.41 -8.40 -16.15
N TYR A 264 17.26 -9.63 -15.68
CA TYR A 264 16.79 -9.91 -14.33
C TYR A 264 17.97 -10.01 -13.37
N VAL A 265 17.84 -9.43 -12.19
CA VAL A 265 18.79 -9.64 -11.10
C VAL A 265 18.39 -10.94 -10.40
N SER A 266 19.13 -12.02 -10.66
CA SER A 266 18.90 -13.33 -10.03
C SER A 266 20.02 -13.59 -9.02
N GLY A 267 19.67 -13.70 -7.73
CA GLY A 267 20.63 -13.92 -6.65
C GLY A 267 19.99 -13.67 -5.28
N ASP A 268 20.79 -13.77 -4.23
CA ASP A 268 20.37 -13.44 -2.86
C ASP A 268 20.39 -11.91 -2.61
N GLU A 269 19.98 -11.50 -1.41
CA GLU A 269 20.00 -10.08 -1.04
C GLU A 269 21.40 -9.47 -1.01
N ASN A 270 22.45 -10.25 -0.78
CA ASN A 270 23.83 -9.74 -0.81
C ASN A 270 24.28 -9.43 -2.23
N TYR A 271 23.92 -10.29 -3.18
CA TYR A 271 24.09 -10.03 -4.60
C TYR A 271 23.26 -8.81 -5.03
N LEU A 272 21.99 -8.71 -4.62
CA LEU A 272 21.15 -7.55 -4.92
C LEU A 272 21.76 -6.24 -4.38
N LYS A 273 22.30 -6.23 -3.16
CA LYS A 273 23.02 -5.07 -2.59
C LYS A 273 24.25 -4.68 -3.43
N SER A 274 24.99 -5.69 -3.89
CA SER A 274 26.21 -5.49 -4.69
C SER A 274 25.88 -4.95 -6.09
N VAL A 275 24.81 -5.46 -6.71
CA VAL A 275 24.29 -4.96 -7.99
C VAL A 275 23.73 -3.56 -7.81
N LEU A 276 22.89 -3.31 -6.80
CA LEU A 276 22.30 -2.00 -6.49
C LEU A 276 23.39 -0.92 -6.43
N ALA A 277 24.46 -1.15 -5.66
CA ALA A 277 25.57 -0.22 -5.54
C ALA A 277 26.32 0.02 -6.86
N ALA A 278 26.37 -0.98 -7.74
CA ALA A 278 27.05 -0.88 -9.03
C ALA A 278 26.16 -0.25 -10.12
N VAL A 279 24.85 -0.52 -10.15
CA VAL A 279 23.98 -0.17 -11.28
C VAL A 279 23.14 1.08 -11.05
N GLY A 280 22.76 1.41 -9.82
CA GLY A 280 21.72 2.42 -9.56
C GLY A 280 20.40 1.81 -9.07
N PRO A 281 19.33 2.61 -9.00
CA PRO A 281 17.99 2.15 -8.62
C PRO A 281 17.53 0.90 -9.40
N ILE A 282 16.90 -0.05 -8.68
CA ILE A 282 16.43 -1.33 -9.24
C ILE A 282 14.93 -1.48 -8.96
N PRO A 283 14.08 -1.65 -9.98
CA PRO A 283 12.69 -2.03 -9.76
C PRO A 283 12.59 -3.43 -9.16
N VAL A 284 11.78 -3.61 -8.13
CA VAL A 284 11.59 -4.89 -7.43
C VAL A 284 10.12 -5.16 -7.16
N GLY A 285 9.76 -6.44 -7.15
CA GLY A 285 8.48 -6.90 -6.65
C GLY A 285 8.51 -7.09 -5.13
N MET A 286 7.42 -6.75 -4.45
CA MET A 286 7.18 -7.07 -3.05
C MET A 286 5.71 -7.41 -2.78
N LYS A 287 5.43 -7.90 -1.57
CA LYS A 287 4.06 -8.01 -1.06
C LYS A 287 3.64 -6.69 -0.43
N GLY A 288 2.85 -5.92 -1.16
CA GLY A 288 2.24 -4.66 -0.71
C GLY A 288 0.82 -4.83 -0.17
N SER A 289 0.19 -6.00 -0.33
CA SER A 289 -1.20 -6.25 0.11
C SER A 289 -1.40 -6.39 1.63
N LEU A 290 -0.38 -6.18 2.44
CA LEU A 290 -0.52 -6.26 3.90
C LEU A 290 -1.12 -4.97 4.46
N ASP A 291 -2.09 -5.13 5.37
CA ASP A 291 -2.71 -4.00 6.10
C ASP A 291 -1.68 -3.11 6.82
N SER A 292 -0.62 -3.73 7.32
CA SER A 292 0.51 -3.08 8.00
C SER A 292 1.35 -2.24 7.04
N PHE A 293 1.65 -2.77 5.84
CA PHE A 293 2.35 -2.02 4.79
C PHE A 293 1.50 -0.84 4.30
N TYR A 294 0.21 -1.04 4.10
CA TYR A 294 -0.70 0.00 3.62
C TYR A 294 -0.72 1.25 4.50
N TYR A 295 -0.54 1.10 5.82
CA TYR A 295 -0.46 2.23 6.76
C TYR A 295 0.94 2.45 7.33
N TYR A 296 1.97 1.82 6.76
CA TYR A 296 3.34 2.07 7.18
C TYR A 296 3.64 3.58 7.13
N SER A 297 4.28 4.07 8.19
CA SER A 297 4.61 5.50 8.34
C SER A 297 6.10 5.75 8.54
N SER A 298 6.79 4.92 9.32
CA SER A 298 8.20 5.11 9.67
C SER A 298 8.77 3.87 10.36
N GLY A 299 10.10 3.74 10.36
CA GLY A 299 10.84 2.66 11.01
C GLY A 299 11.32 1.61 10.00
N ILE A 300 11.76 0.45 10.49
CA ILE A 300 12.14 -0.68 9.64
C ILE A 300 10.91 -1.57 9.52
N TYR A 301 10.32 -1.63 8.33
CA TYR A 301 9.14 -2.44 8.08
C TYR A 301 9.53 -3.92 8.04
N ASP A 302 9.02 -4.69 9.00
CA ASP A 302 9.14 -6.14 9.05
C ASP A 302 7.82 -6.72 9.59
N ASP A 303 7.12 -7.48 8.75
CA ASP A 303 5.86 -8.12 9.13
C ASP A 303 5.99 -9.64 8.96
N PRO A 304 5.77 -10.44 10.01
CA PRO A 304 5.91 -11.90 9.94
C PRO A 304 4.89 -12.57 9.01
N ASN A 305 3.86 -11.86 8.55
CA ASN A 305 2.90 -12.32 7.54
C ASN A 305 3.33 -11.97 6.10
N CYS A 306 4.53 -11.39 5.94
CA CYS A 306 5.17 -11.21 4.64
C CYS A 306 5.55 -12.58 4.05
N GLY A 307 5.31 -12.76 2.75
CA GLY A 307 5.45 -14.03 2.05
C GLY A 307 4.22 -14.39 1.22
N GLY A 308 4.34 -15.40 0.36
CA GLY A 308 3.33 -15.74 -0.64
C GLY A 308 3.51 -14.94 -1.94
N PHE A 309 2.41 -14.66 -2.63
CA PHE A 309 2.44 -13.99 -3.93
C PHE A 309 2.88 -12.52 -3.83
N ILE A 310 3.71 -12.11 -4.78
CA ILE A 310 4.13 -10.72 -4.97
C ILE A 310 2.98 -9.98 -5.69
N ASP A 311 2.57 -8.82 -5.17
CA ASP A 311 1.40 -8.08 -5.67
C ASP A 311 1.65 -6.58 -5.86
N HIS A 312 2.87 -6.10 -5.57
CA HIS A 312 3.23 -4.71 -5.72
C HIS A 312 4.65 -4.54 -6.27
N ALA A 313 4.83 -3.61 -7.21
CA ALA A 313 6.14 -3.23 -7.73
C ALA A 313 6.57 -1.88 -7.15
N VAL A 314 7.81 -1.83 -6.67
CA VAL A 314 8.42 -0.62 -6.11
C VAL A 314 9.83 -0.43 -6.69
N CYS A 315 10.49 0.66 -6.32
CA CYS A 315 11.86 0.94 -6.72
C CYS A 315 12.78 0.89 -5.51
N LEU A 316 13.76 -0.02 -5.54
CA LEU A 316 14.82 -0.08 -4.56
C LEU A 316 15.86 1.00 -4.87
N VAL A 317 15.92 2.02 -4.02
CA VAL A 317 16.76 3.22 -4.23
C VAL A 317 17.91 3.35 -3.24
N GLY A 318 18.14 2.32 -2.42
CA GLY A 318 19.20 2.39 -1.42
C GLY A 318 19.14 1.27 -0.41
N LYS A 319 20.07 1.35 0.54
CA LYS A 319 20.13 0.55 1.75
C LYS A 319 20.66 1.40 2.90
N LEU A 320 20.27 1.05 4.12
CA LEU A 320 20.83 1.60 5.35
C LEU A 320 21.94 0.69 5.88
#